data_AF-A0A7C3T1F8-F1
#
_entry.id   AF-A0A7C3T1F8-F1
#
_cell.length_a   1.000
_cell.length_b   1.000
_cell.length_c   1.000
_cell.angle_alpha   90.00
_cell.angle_beta   90.00
_cell.angle_gamma   90.00
#
_symmetry.space_group_name_H-M   'P 1'
#
loop_
_entity.id
_entity.type
_entity.pdbx_description
1 polymer ?
#
loop_
_entity_poly.entity_id
_entity_poly.type
_entity_poly.pdbx_seq_one_letter_code
_entity_poly.pdbx_strand_id
1 'polypeptide(L)'
;MSRAGREMRRLTFAVSLLVLLLILAIVAYFLVDVTVTTDRNISHNRQRMIQESVRTLEETQSILILSKFDPSYMQIFNQDVVKRILGGDLDSLYRFAVQVATAFYPVDYVSIIKDGKVVSYGARSGLEVDPSQMPVTPPGEGYQVLDRLGDKEGFFVSVFNLVDLSVFGLEKGSIYANLVMDRTEEVADIEDYFRDQRNGFLLRLFIAAGIAILLSLLLTTTGLRHFSRKYVVEPIERLNRQAQEIMEGTFQGEVEVD
;
A
#
# COMPACT_ATOMS: atom_id res chain seq x y z
N MET A 1 0.75 -48.76 36.29
CA MET A 1 1.14 -48.18 34.97
C MET A 1 2.58 -48.56 34.67
N SER A 2 2.83 -49.33 33.60
CA SER A 2 4.17 -49.75 33.19
C SER A 2 5.02 -48.56 32.72
N ARG A 3 6.35 -48.69 32.83
CA ARG A 3 7.34 -47.68 32.41
C ARG A 3 7.14 -47.27 30.94
N ALA A 4 6.87 -48.26 30.08
CA ALA A 4 6.61 -48.09 28.64
C ALA A 4 5.39 -47.19 28.33
N GLY A 5 4.30 -47.29 29.09
CA GLY A 5 3.13 -46.42 28.89
C GLY A 5 3.38 -44.95 29.23
N ARG A 6 4.34 -44.67 30.13
CA ARG A 6 4.74 -43.30 30.50
C ARG A 6 5.64 -42.67 29.43
N GLU A 7 6.52 -43.46 28.83
CA GLU A 7 7.38 -43.03 27.72
C GLU A 7 6.60 -42.76 26.45
N MET A 8 5.63 -43.62 26.09
CA MET A 8 4.75 -43.36 24.94
C MET A 8 3.94 -42.07 25.08
N ARG A 9 3.42 -41.74 26.29
CA ARG A 9 2.73 -40.46 26.52
C ARG A 9 3.65 -39.25 26.34
N ARG A 10 4.90 -39.32 26.81
CA ARG A 10 5.88 -38.24 26.64
C ARG A 10 6.21 -38.02 25.17
N LEU A 11 6.42 -39.10 24.41
CA LEU A 11 6.71 -39.02 22.98
C LEU A 11 5.53 -38.41 22.20
N THR A 12 4.30 -38.84 22.52
CA THR A 12 3.07 -38.27 21.94
C THR A 12 2.95 -36.77 22.17
N PHE A 13 3.21 -36.34 23.42
CA PHE A 13 3.15 -34.93 23.78
C PHE A 13 4.23 -34.12 23.06
N ALA A 14 5.46 -34.65 22.97
CA ALA A 14 6.56 -34.00 22.26
C ALA A 14 6.26 -33.83 20.76
N VAL A 15 5.73 -34.86 20.09
CA VAL A 15 5.33 -34.78 18.67
C VAL A 15 4.22 -33.76 18.48
N SER A 16 3.19 -33.78 19.33
CA SER A 16 2.08 -32.82 19.23
C SER A 16 2.54 -31.38 19.43
N LEU A 17 3.44 -31.15 20.39
CA LEU A 17 4.05 -29.84 20.65
C LEU A 17 4.88 -29.36 19.46
N LEU A 18 5.68 -30.23 18.85
CA LEU A 18 6.51 -29.90 17.70
C LEU A 18 5.65 -29.52 16.48
N VAL A 19 4.58 -30.27 16.22
CA VAL A 19 3.63 -29.94 15.15
C VAL A 19 2.93 -28.61 15.42
N LEU A 20 2.51 -28.35 16.65
CA LEU A 20 1.91 -27.06 17.03
C LEU A 20 2.88 -25.90 16.80
N LEU A 21 4.14 -26.04 17.23
CA LEU A 21 5.19 -25.03 17.01
C LEU A 21 5.43 -24.78 15.52
N LEU A 22 5.43 -25.82 14.70
CA LEU A 22 5.59 -25.70 13.26
C LEU A 22 4.42 -24.94 12.63
N ILE A 23 3.18 -25.24 13.03
CA ILE A 23 1.98 -24.51 12.57
C ILE A 23 2.08 -23.04 12.97
N LEU A 24 2.46 -22.74 14.21
CA LEU A 24 2.63 -21.37 14.70
C LEU A 24 3.72 -20.62 13.93
N ALA A 25 4.85 -21.26 13.64
CA ALA A 25 5.93 -20.66 12.86
C ALA A 25 5.50 -20.33 11.43
N ILE A 26 4.75 -21.23 10.77
CA ILE A 26 4.19 -21.00 9.44
C ILE A 26 3.21 -19.82 9.46
N VAL A 27 2.29 -19.79 10.42
CA VAL A 27 1.33 -18.68 10.55
C VAL A 27 2.05 -17.36 10.79
N ALA A 28 3.03 -17.34 11.71
CA ALA A 28 3.83 -16.14 11.98
C ALA A 28 4.58 -15.65 10.73
N TYR A 29 5.18 -16.56 9.96
CA TYR A 29 5.83 -16.21 8.70
C TYR A 29 4.86 -15.53 7.71
N PHE A 30 3.68 -16.13 7.48
CA PHE A 30 2.68 -15.55 6.58
C PHE A 30 2.14 -14.21 7.09
N LEU A 31 1.97 -14.02 8.40
CA LEU A 31 1.56 -12.74 8.99
C LEU A 31 2.55 -11.62 8.66
N VAL A 32 3.85 -11.90 8.82
CA VAL A 32 4.92 -10.95 8.51
C VAL A 32 4.96 -10.67 7.01
N ASP A 33 4.93 -11.72 6.19
CA ASP A 33 4.99 -11.59 4.73
C ASP A 33 3.84 -10.77 4.16
N VAL A 34 2.61 -11.03 4.61
CA VAL A 34 1.42 -10.26 4.22
C VAL A 34 1.55 -8.80 4.64
N THR A 35 2.04 -8.53 5.86
CA THR A 35 2.20 -7.15 6.35
C THR A 35 3.22 -6.39 5.52
N VAL A 36 4.41 -6.95 5.34
CA VAL A 36 5.50 -6.33 4.57
C VAL A 36 5.09 -6.11 3.11
N THR A 37 4.43 -7.10 2.49
CA THR A 37 3.95 -6.98 1.11
C THR A 37 2.88 -5.91 0.98
N THR A 38 1.95 -5.81 1.95
CA THR A 38 0.92 -4.77 1.96
C THR A 38 1.53 -3.38 2.05
N ASP A 39 2.44 -3.17 3.00
CA ASP A 39 3.08 -1.86 3.20
C ASP A 39 3.91 -1.45 1.98
N ARG A 40 4.60 -2.41 1.35
CA ARG A 40 5.33 -2.19 0.10
C ARG A 40 4.39 -1.81 -1.04
N ASN A 41 3.22 -2.44 -1.14
CA ASN A 41 2.22 -2.12 -2.15
C ASN A 41 1.61 -0.73 -1.93
N ILE A 42 1.32 -0.35 -0.69
CA ILE A 42 0.84 1.02 -0.36
C ILE A 42 1.88 2.04 -0.79
N SER A 43 3.14 1.86 -0.38
CA SER A 43 4.24 2.75 -0.74
C SER A 43 4.43 2.86 -2.25
N HIS A 44 4.40 1.74 -2.97
CA HIS A 44 4.52 1.71 -4.42
C HIS A 44 3.37 2.42 -5.13
N ASN A 45 2.11 2.19 -4.72
CA ASN A 45 0.95 2.85 -5.32
C ASN A 45 0.92 4.34 -5.00
N ARG A 46 1.30 4.74 -3.79
CA ARG A 46 1.48 6.16 -3.44
C ARG A 46 2.50 6.81 -4.36
N GLN A 47 3.64 6.17 -4.61
CA GLN A 47 4.65 6.72 -5.53
C GLN A 47 4.13 6.85 -6.97
N ARG A 48 3.36 5.85 -7.44
CA ARG A 48 2.73 5.92 -8.77
C ARG A 48 1.73 7.06 -8.88
N MET A 49 0.89 7.24 -7.85
CA MET A 49 -0.05 8.35 -7.77
C MET A 49 0.65 9.72 -7.76
N ILE A 50 1.79 9.84 -7.06
CA ILE A 50 2.62 11.06 -7.13
C ILE A 50 3.09 11.28 -8.57
N GLN A 51 3.67 10.27 -9.22
CA GLN A 51 4.16 10.38 -10.60
C GLN A 51 3.06 10.73 -11.61
N GLU A 52 1.88 10.13 -11.47
CA GLU A 52 0.71 10.43 -12.30
C GLU A 52 0.21 11.86 -12.05
N SER A 53 0.24 12.34 -10.80
CA SER A 53 -0.08 13.73 -10.46
C SER A 53 0.92 14.71 -11.07
N VAL A 54 2.22 14.43 -10.95
CA VAL A 54 3.29 15.22 -11.57
C VAL A 54 3.07 15.32 -13.07
N ARG A 55 2.91 14.17 -13.73
CA ARG A 55 2.65 14.10 -15.17
C ARG A 55 1.40 14.88 -15.57
N THR A 56 0.30 14.75 -14.83
CA THR A 56 -0.96 15.46 -15.11
C THR A 56 -0.77 16.99 -15.02
N LEU A 57 -0.01 17.46 -14.03
CA LEU A 57 0.28 18.88 -13.84
C LEU A 57 1.25 19.43 -14.90
N GLU A 58 2.25 18.65 -15.31
CA GLU A 58 3.14 18.97 -16.43
C GLU A 58 2.39 19.01 -17.78
N GLU A 59 1.50 18.06 -18.03
CA GLU A 59 0.64 18.02 -19.23
C GLU A 59 -0.33 19.20 -19.25
N THR A 60 -0.96 19.52 -18.10
CA THR A 60 -1.82 20.70 -17.90
C THR A 60 -1.12 21.99 -18.32
N GLN A 61 0.13 22.17 -17.89
CA GLN A 61 0.90 23.35 -18.22
C GLN A 61 1.35 23.34 -19.70
N SER A 62 1.72 22.18 -20.23
CA SER A 62 2.04 22.04 -21.65
C SER A 62 0.84 22.45 -22.52
N ILE A 63 -0.39 22.15 -22.10
CA ILE A 63 -1.60 22.64 -22.77
C ILE A 63 -1.71 24.17 -22.63
N LEU A 64 -1.50 24.74 -21.44
CA LEU A 64 -1.51 26.19 -21.23
C LEU A 64 -0.46 26.95 -22.08
N ILE A 65 0.68 26.33 -22.40
CA ILE A 65 1.77 26.92 -23.18
C ILE A 65 1.62 26.62 -24.69
N LEU A 66 1.23 25.40 -25.07
CA LEU A 66 1.08 24.94 -26.46
C LEU A 66 -0.23 25.37 -27.10
N SER A 67 -1.26 25.68 -26.30
CA SER A 67 -2.31 26.57 -26.77
C SER A 67 -1.69 27.96 -26.89
N LYS A 68 -0.90 28.15 -27.96
CA LYS A 68 -0.73 29.45 -28.61
C LYS A 68 -2.15 29.95 -28.78
N PHE A 69 -2.59 30.77 -27.84
CA PHE A 69 -3.97 31.18 -27.65
C PHE A 69 -4.65 31.29 -29.00
N ASP A 70 -5.40 30.26 -29.40
CA ASP A 70 -6.12 30.33 -30.67
C ASP A 70 -6.97 31.59 -30.53
N PRO A 71 -6.88 32.56 -31.47
CA PRO A 71 -7.62 33.80 -31.38
C PRO A 71 -9.12 33.56 -31.15
N SER A 72 -9.65 32.39 -31.54
CA SER A 72 -11.00 31.95 -31.24
C SER A 72 -11.27 31.67 -29.76
N TYR A 73 -10.35 31.05 -29.00
CA TYR A 73 -10.48 30.88 -27.55
C TYR A 73 -10.26 32.19 -26.78
N MET A 74 -9.42 33.09 -27.31
CA MET A 74 -9.24 34.45 -26.76
C MET A 74 -10.54 35.25 -26.72
N GLN A 75 -11.48 35.00 -27.63
CA GLN A 75 -12.79 35.67 -27.67
C GLN A 75 -13.68 35.36 -26.46
N ILE A 76 -13.47 34.20 -25.82
CA ILE A 76 -14.21 33.79 -24.63
C ILE A 76 -13.69 34.53 -23.39
N PHE A 77 -12.43 34.97 -23.43
CA PHE A 77 -11.80 35.72 -22.35
C PHE A 77 -12.07 37.22 -22.45
N ASN A 78 -11.93 37.91 -21.33
CA ASN A 78 -12.12 39.36 -21.26
C ASN A 78 -11.13 40.08 -22.19
N GLN A 79 -11.65 40.69 -23.26
CA GLN A 79 -10.85 41.34 -24.31
C GLN A 79 -9.97 42.47 -23.78
N ASP A 80 -10.37 43.15 -22.70
CA ASP A 80 -9.58 44.22 -22.11
C ASP A 80 -8.35 43.66 -21.38
N VAL A 81 -8.48 42.48 -20.76
CA VAL A 81 -7.35 41.77 -20.12
C VAL A 81 -6.37 41.29 -21.19
N VAL A 82 -6.88 40.71 -22.28
CA VAL A 82 -6.06 40.25 -23.42
C VAL A 82 -5.28 41.42 -24.04
N LYS A 83 -5.92 42.56 -24.28
CA LYS A 83 -5.25 43.75 -24.82
C LYS A 83 -4.15 44.28 -23.91
N ARG A 84 -4.34 44.24 -22.58
CA ARG A 84 -3.30 44.64 -21.61
C ARG A 84 -2.11 43.68 -21.65
N ILE A 85 -2.38 42.38 -21.71
CA ILE A 85 -1.34 41.34 -21.84
C ILE A 85 -0.53 41.55 -23.12
N LEU A 86 -1.20 41.75 -24.26
CA LEU A 86 -0.54 42.06 -25.55
C LEU A 86 0.20 43.40 -25.53
N GLY A 87 -0.24 44.33 -24.69
CA GLY A 87 0.45 45.59 -24.40
C GLY A 87 1.66 45.47 -23.47
N GLY A 88 2.00 44.25 -23.02
CA GLY A 88 3.17 43.99 -22.17
C GLY A 88 2.91 44.06 -20.66
N ASP A 89 1.65 44.13 -20.22
CA ASP A 89 1.30 44.11 -18.80
C ASP A 89 1.45 42.70 -18.19
N LEU A 90 2.61 42.45 -17.59
CA LEU A 90 2.97 41.18 -16.97
C LEU A 90 2.09 40.84 -15.75
N ASP A 91 1.64 41.84 -15.00
CA ASP A 91 0.79 41.60 -13.83
C ASP A 91 -0.58 41.08 -14.27
N SER A 92 -1.14 41.65 -15.33
CA SER A 92 -2.37 41.15 -15.95
C SER A 92 -2.18 39.73 -16.49
N LEU A 93 -1.03 39.42 -17.11
CA LEU A 93 -0.71 38.06 -17.57
C LEU A 93 -0.66 37.06 -16.41
N TYR A 94 0.03 37.41 -15.33
CA TYR A 94 0.20 36.53 -14.18
C TYR A 94 -1.12 36.25 -13.46
N ARG A 95 -1.97 37.27 -13.26
CA ARG A 95 -3.30 37.08 -12.67
C ARG A 95 -4.20 36.25 -13.56
N PHE A 96 -4.16 36.50 -14.87
CA PHE A 96 -4.93 35.73 -15.83
C PHE A 96 -4.52 34.25 -15.83
N ALA A 97 -3.22 33.96 -15.88
CA ALA A 97 -2.71 32.58 -15.85
C ALA A 97 -3.13 31.85 -14.57
N VAL A 98 -3.03 32.49 -13.40
CA VAL A 98 -3.50 31.95 -12.13
C VAL A 98 -5.00 31.68 -12.15
N GLN A 99 -5.80 32.61 -12.67
CA GLN A 99 -7.26 32.48 -12.74
C GLN A 99 -7.67 31.33 -13.66
N VAL A 100 -7.02 31.20 -14.83
CA VAL A 100 -7.27 30.09 -15.75
C VAL A 100 -6.87 28.76 -15.12
N ALA A 101 -5.69 28.71 -14.50
CA ALA A 101 -5.20 27.50 -13.86
C ALA A 101 -6.17 27.01 -12.77
N THR A 102 -6.58 27.91 -11.87
CA THR A 102 -7.49 27.59 -10.75
C THR A 102 -8.93 27.29 -11.18
N ALA A 103 -9.40 27.84 -12.32
CA ALA A 103 -10.77 27.65 -12.79
C ALA A 103 -10.95 26.39 -13.66
N PHE A 104 -9.98 26.05 -14.49
CA PHE A 104 -10.13 25.02 -15.53
C PHE A 104 -9.36 23.73 -15.23
N TYR A 105 -8.39 23.77 -14.32
CA TYR A 105 -7.55 22.61 -14.03
C TYR A 105 -7.80 22.11 -12.60
N PRO A 106 -7.56 20.81 -12.34
CA PRO A 106 -7.74 20.21 -11.03
C PRO A 106 -6.61 20.60 -10.06
N VAL A 107 -6.32 21.89 -9.94
CA VAL A 107 -5.34 22.45 -9.00
C VAL A 107 -6.07 23.11 -7.83
N ASP A 108 -5.48 23.00 -6.64
CA ASP A 108 -6.00 23.61 -5.41
C ASP A 108 -5.26 24.91 -5.09
N TYR A 109 -4.01 25.03 -5.52
CA TYR A 109 -3.24 26.27 -5.43
C TYR A 109 -2.29 26.43 -6.60
N VAL A 110 -2.13 27.66 -7.06
CA VAL A 110 -1.15 28.06 -8.08
C VAL A 110 -0.40 29.28 -7.61
N SER A 111 0.92 29.29 -7.81
CA SER A 111 1.71 30.52 -7.69
C SER A 111 2.70 30.68 -8.84
N ILE A 112 2.86 31.93 -9.26
CA ILE A 112 3.88 32.35 -10.21
C ILE A 112 5.03 32.96 -9.41
N ILE A 113 6.22 32.47 -9.67
CA ILE A 113 7.44 32.81 -8.97
C ILE A 113 8.40 33.44 -9.97
N LYS A 114 8.94 34.59 -9.61
CA LYS A 114 9.96 35.30 -10.36
C LYS A 114 11.04 35.78 -9.40
N ASP A 115 12.30 35.53 -9.74
CA ASP A 115 13.46 35.93 -8.92
C ASP A 115 13.36 35.46 -7.45
N GLY A 116 12.84 34.24 -7.24
CA GLY A 116 12.65 33.64 -5.91
C GLY A 116 11.52 34.24 -5.08
N LYS A 117 10.61 35.01 -5.68
CA LYS A 117 9.45 35.62 -5.00
C LYS A 117 8.15 35.28 -5.72
N VAL A 118 7.10 35.02 -4.94
CA VAL A 118 5.74 34.88 -5.47
C VAL A 118 5.27 36.26 -5.96
N VAL A 119 4.99 36.36 -7.26
CA VAL A 119 4.49 37.60 -7.91
C VAL A 119 2.99 37.56 -8.16
N SER A 120 2.40 36.36 -8.21
CA SER A 120 0.95 36.15 -8.31
C SER A 120 0.60 34.79 -7.76
N TYR A 121 -0.56 34.64 -7.15
CA TYR A 121 -1.04 33.36 -6.63
C TYR A 121 -2.55 33.32 -6.60
N GLY A 122 -3.09 32.10 -6.52
CA GLY A 122 -4.51 31.86 -6.37
C GLY A 122 -4.75 30.48 -5.77
N ALA A 123 -5.76 30.38 -4.95
CA ALA A 123 -6.22 29.15 -4.34
C ALA A 123 -7.66 28.86 -4.79
N ARG A 124 -8.05 27.59 -4.74
CA ARG A 124 -9.44 27.18 -4.92
C ARG A 124 -10.31 27.83 -3.82
N SER A 125 -11.56 28.11 -4.16
CA SER A 125 -12.51 28.73 -3.23
C SER A 125 -12.62 27.94 -1.92
N GLY A 126 -12.56 28.64 -0.78
CA GLY A 126 -12.62 28.03 0.56
C GLY A 126 -11.27 27.58 1.12
N LEU A 127 -10.16 27.81 0.41
CA LEU A 127 -8.81 27.53 0.89
C LEU A 127 -8.04 28.84 1.10
N GLU A 128 -7.58 29.09 2.32
CA GLU A 128 -6.74 30.25 2.64
C GLU A 128 -5.27 29.83 2.74
N VAL A 129 -4.48 30.22 1.74
CA VAL A 129 -3.05 29.90 1.67
C VAL A 129 -2.23 31.17 1.82
N ASP A 130 -1.33 31.19 2.80
CA ASP A 130 -0.30 32.21 2.91
C ASP A 130 0.81 31.94 1.89
N PRO A 131 0.98 32.77 0.84
CA PRO A 131 1.96 32.54 -0.21
C PRO A 131 3.41 32.59 0.31
N SER A 132 3.66 33.19 1.49
CA SER A 132 5.01 33.23 2.08
C SER A 132 5.47 31.89 2.65
N GLN A 133 4.53 31.00 2.94
CA GLN A 133 4.80 29.63 3.43
C GLN A 133 4.96 28.63 2.29
N MET A 134 4.65 29.05 1.06
CA MET A 134 4.72 28.18 -0.10
C MET A 134 6.15 28.09 -0.63
N PRO A 135 6.55 26.92 -1.13
CA PRO A 135 7.88 26.71 -1.66
C PRO A 135 8.06 27.56 -2.93
N VAL A 136 9.14 28.35 -2.96
CA VAL A 136 9.48 29.26 -4.06
C VAL A 136 10.66 28.78 -4.90
N THR A 137 11.35 27.74 -4.45
CA THR A 137 12.51 27.18 -5.15
C THR A 137 12.16 25.77 -5.59
N PRO A 138 12.32 25.44 -6.89
CA PRO A 138 12.08 24.09 -7.36
C PRO A 138 13.07 23.11 -6.70
N PRO A 139 12.60 21.97 -6.18
CA PRO A 139 13.47 20.89 -5.73
C PRO A 139 14.13 20.21 -6.96
N GLY A 140 15.20 19.44 -6.73
CA GLY A 140 15.98 18.82 -7.80
C GLY A 140 15.18 17.86 -8.72
N GLU A 141 14.10 17.27 -8.21
CA GLU A 141 13.20 16.39 -8.97
C GLU A 141 12.05 17.14 -9.67
N GLY A 142 11.95 18.47 -9.53
CA GLY A 142 10.87 19.28 -10.13
C GLY A 142 9.53 19.24 -9.39
N TYR A 143 9.38 18.40 -8.37
CA TYR A 143 8.18 18.35 -7.51
C TYR A 143 8.54 18.09 -6.05
N GLN A 144 7.62 18.41 -5.14
CA GLN A 144 7.68 18.07 -3.73
C GLN A 144 6.30 17.68 -3.20
N VAL A 145 6.31 16.83 -2.17
CA VAL A 145 5.11 16.50 -1.40
C VAL A 145 5.01 17.46 -0.23
N LEU A 146 3.79 17.89 0.08
CA LEU A 146 3.46 18.75 1.23
C LEU A 146 2.46 18.02 2.11
N ASP A 147 2.65 18.07 3.42
CA ASP A 147 1.72 17.52 4.42
C ASP A 147 0.62 18.52 4.82
N ARG A 148 0.71 19.76 4.31
CA ARG A 148 -0.21 20.85 4.61
C ARG A 148 -0.27 21.86 3.46
N LEU A 149 -1.45 22.42 3.23
CA LEU A 149 -1.67 23.53 2.32
C LEU A 149 -2.55 24.57 3.00
N GLY A 150 -1.96 25.71 3.38
CA GLY A 150 -2.65 26.73 4.18
C GLY A 150 -3.02 26.21 5.57
N ASP A 151 -4.29 26.27 5.90
CA ASP A 151 -4.90 25.75 7.12
C ASP A 151 -5.30 24.26 7.04
N LYS A 152 -5.22 23.64 5.86
CA LYS A 152 -5.63 22.25 5.63
C LYS A 152 -4.44 21.28 5.74
N GLU A 153 -4.53 20.34 6.69
CA GLU A 153 -3.65 19.16 6.75
C GLU A 153 -4.08 18.09 5.72
N GLY A 154 -3.12 17.41 5.10
CA GLY A 154 -3.42 16.44 4.05
C GLY A 154 -2.18 15.97 3.29
N PHE A 155 -2.39 15.41 2.10
CA PHE A 155 -1.33 14.99 1.20
C PHE A 155 -1.44 15.78 -0.10
N PHE A 156 -0.50 16.69 -0.34
CA PHE A 156 -0.51 17.55 -1.52
C PHE A 156 0.74 17.34 -2.37
N VAL A 157 0.57 17.38 -3.69
CA VAL A 157 1.68 17.28 -4.65
C VAL A 157 1.88 18.66 -5.26
N SER A 158 3.07 19.23 -5.08
CA SER A 158 3.50 20.54 -5.59
C SER A 158 4.51 20.34 -6.71
N VAL A 159 4.22 20.86 -7.90
CA VAL A 159 5.04 20.68 -9.09
C VAL A 159 5.49 22.03 -9.60
N PHE A 160 6.80 22.15 -9.82
CA PHE A 160 7.44 23.35 -10.32
C PHE A 160 7.80 23.20 -11.77
N ASN A 161 7.34 24.15 -12.56
CA ASN A 161 7.66 24.18 -13.97
C ASN A 161 8.20 25.52 -14.41
N LEU A 162 9.22 25.49 -15.26
CA LEU A 162 9.79 26.68 -15.88
C LEU A 162 8.94 27.08 -17.09
N VAL A 163 8.44 28.31 -17.09
CA VAL A 163 7.76 28.91 -18.25
C VAL A 163 8.71 29.93 -18.87
N ASP A 164 9.01 29.73 -20.14
CA ASP A 164 9.70 30.73 -20.94
C ASP A 164 8.68 31.77 -21.45
N LEU A 165 8.86 33.04 -21.05
CA LEU A 165 7.99 34.13 -21.46
C LEU A 165 8.18 34.52 -22.93
N SER A 166 9.25 34.06 -23.58
CA SER A 166 9.47 34.26 -25.02
C SER A 166 8.30 33.73 -25.86
N VAL A 167 7.62 32.68 -25.39
CA VAL A 167 6.42 32.10 -26.01
C VAL A 167 5.27 33.11 -26.11
N PHE A 168 5.24 34.10 -25.21
CA PHE A 168 4.24 35.18 -25.18
C PHE A 168 4.74 36.47 -25.86
N GLY A 169 5.84 36.41 -26.61
CA GLY A 169 6.41 37.57 -27.32
C GLY A 169 7.18 38.54 -26.43
N LEU A 170 7.57 38.12 -25.22
CA LEU A 170 8.34 38.92 -24.27
C LEU A 170 9.83 38.58 -24.40
N GLU A 171 10.66 39.56 -24.78
CA GLU A 171 12.00 39.30 -25.31
C GLU A 171 12.98 38.61 -24.35
N LYS A 172 12.81 38.73 -23.02
CA LYS A 172 13.62 38.02 -22.02
C LYS A 172 12.88 37.84 -20.69
N GLY A 173 12.67 36.59 -20.28
CA GLY A 173 12.26 36.27 -18.92
C GLY A 173 11.79 34.83 -18.78
N SER A 174 12.20 34.17 -17.71
CA SER A 174 11.60 32.91 -17.29
C SER A 174 10.95 33.08 -15.93
N ILE A 175 9.85 32.38 -15.71
CA ILE A 175 9.14 32.33 -14.44
C ILE A 175 8.95 30.87 -14.06
N TYR A 176 8.83 30.60 -12.77
CA TYR A 176 8.36 29.29 -12.32
C TYR A 176 6.88 29.36 -12.02
N ALA A 177 6.12 28.38 -12.49
CA ALA A 177 4.78 28.11 -12.03
C ALA A 177 4.84 26.94 -11.04
N ASN A 178 4.38 27.16 -9.82
CA ASN A 178 4.14 26.10 -8.85
C ASN A 178 2.64 25.77 -8.86
N LEU A 179 2.33 24.53 -9.19
CA LEU A 179 0.97 23.98 -9.20
C LEU A 179 0.85 22.96 -8.09
N VAL A 180 -0.18 23.10 -7.25
CA VAL A 180 -0.42 22.20 -6.11
C VAL A 180 -1.78 21.56 -6.26
N MET A 181 -1.81 20.26 -6.02
CA MET A 181 -3.00 19.42 -6.11
C MET A 181 -3.16 18.60 -4.83
N ASP A 182 -4.38 18.57 -4.30
CA ASP A 182 -4.77 17.75 -3.17
C ASP A 182 -5.00 16.29 -3.59
N ARG A 183 -4.32 15.38 -2.91
CA ARG A 183 -4.41 13.93 -3.09
C ARG A 183 -4.73 13.20 -1.78
N THR A 184 -5.22 13.93 -0.78
CA THR A 184 -5.52 13.40 0.56
C THR A 184 -6.51 12.23 0.50
N GLU A 185 -7.63 12.41 -0.21
CA GLU A 185 -8.65 11.36 -0.35
C GLU A 185 -8.11 10.15 -1.12
N GLU A 186 -7.34 10.37 -2.19
CA GLU A 186 -6.77 9.29 -2.99
C GLU A 186 -5.74 8.46 -2.21
N VAL A 187 -4.92 9.11 -1.38
CA VAL A 187 -3.99 8.40 -0.48
C VAL A 187 -4.77 7.61 0.58
N ALA A 188 -5.85 8.18 1.13
CA ALA A 188 -6.71 7.48 2.09
C ALA A 188 -7.36 6.24 1.45
N ASP A 189 -7.89 6.36 0.22
CA ASP A 189 -8.49 5.26 -0.52
C ASP A 189 -7.49 4.13 -0.80
N ILE A 190 -6.25 4.47 -1.17
CA ILE A 190 -5.17 3.48 -1.35
C ILE A 190 -4.90 2.75 -0.04
N GLU A 191 -4.75 3.48 1.07
CA GLU A 191 -4.49 2.88 2.38
C GLU A 191 -5.62 1.98 2.84
N ASP A 192 -6.87 2.42 2.69
CA ASP A 192 -8.06 1.69 3.11
C ASP A 192 -8.23 0.42 2.27
N TYR A 193 -8.07 0.50 0.95
CA TYR A 193 -8.11 -0.68 0.07
C TYR A 193 -7.13 -1.77 0.51
N PHE A 194 -5.87 -1.41 0.74
CA PHE A 194 -4.84 -2.37 1.15
C PHE A 194 -5.02 -2.84 2.60
N ARG A 195 -5.49 -1.97 3.50
CA ARG A 195 -5.84 -2.33 4.87
C ARG A 195 -6.96 -3.36 4.91
N ASP A 196 -8.00 -3.18 4.11
CA ASP A 196 -9.13 -4.11 4.01
C ASP A 196 -8.72 -5.44 3.41
N GLN A 197 -7.89 -5.44 2.35
CA GLN A 197 -7.30 -6.67 1.82
C GLN A 197 -6.51 -7.41 2.89
N ARG A 198 -5.61 -6.72 3.60
CA ARG A 198 -4.82 -7.30 4.69
C ARG A 198 -5.73 -7.91 5.74
N ASN A 199 -6.70 -7.16 6.25
CA ASN A 199 -7.63 -7.64 7.28
C ASN A 199 -8.43 -8.87 6.82
N GLY A 200 -8.88 -8.89 5.55
CA GLY A 200 -9.56 -10.04 4.95
C GLY A 200 -8.66 -11.27 4.83
N PHE A 201 -7.40 -11.10 4.41
CA PHE A 201 -6.41 -12.17 4.35
C PHE A 201 -6.07 -12.71 5.74
N LEU A 202 -5.84 -11.82 6.72
CA LEU A 202 -5.56 -12.18 8.11
C LEU A 202 -6.71 -13.00 8.70
N LEU A 203 -7.95 -12.60 8.50
CA LEU A 203 -9.12 -13.33 8.99
C LEU A 203 -9.16 -14.76 8.42
N ARG A 204 -8.95 -14.92 7.11
CA ARG A 204 -8.92 -16.24 6.46
C ARG A 204 -7.76 -17.09 6.97
N LEU A 205 -6.60 -16.49 7.19
CA LEU A 205 -5.42 -17.17 7.74
C LEU A 205 -5.69 -17.66 9.17
N PHE A 206 -6.33 -16.85 10.02
CA PHE A 206 -6.71 -17.26 11.37
C PHE A 206 -7.71 -18.42 11.37
N ILE A 207 -8.72 -18.38 10.50
CA ILE A 207 -9.68 -19.48 10.36
C ILE A 207 -8.96 -20.76 9.89
N ALA A 208 -8.13 -20.66 8.86
CA ALA A 208 -7.36 -21.79 8.34
C ALA A 208 -6.39 -22.37 9.40
N ALA A 209 -5.72 -21.51 10.16
CA ALA A 209 -4.84 -21.91 11.26
C ALA A 209 -5.62 -22.64 12.36
N GLY A 210 -6.79 -22.13 12.75
CA GLY A 210 -7.67 -22.79 13.73
C GLY A 210 -8.09 -24.19 13.28
N ILE A 211 -8.50 -24.33 12.01
CA ILE A 211 -8.85 -25.62 11.41
C ILE A 211 -7.64 -26.56 11.39
N ALA A 212 -6.47 -26.06 10.99
CA ALA A 212 -5.23 -26.85 10.94
C ALA A 212 -4.82 -27.38 12.32
N ILE A 213 -4.95 -26.55 13.37
CA ILE A 213 -4.67 -26.95 14.75
C ILE A 213 -5.66 -28.05 15.20
N LEU A 214 -6.96 -27.86 14.95
CA LEU A 214 -7.98 -28.86 15.31
C LEU A 214 -7.76 -30.19 14.58
N LEU A 215 -7.51 -30.16 13.27
CA LEU A 215 -7.22 -31.35 12.47
C LEU A 215 -5.93 -32.04 12.92
N SER A 216 -4.89 -31.26 13.24
CA SER A 216 -3.63 -31.81 13.76
C SER A 216 -3.84 -32.52 15.10
N LEU A 217 -4.59 -31.93 16.03
CA LEU A 217 -4.95 -32.56 17.31
C LEU A 217 -5.79 -33.82 17.10
N LEU A 218 -6.75 -33.79 16.17
CA LEU A 218 -7.61 -34.94 15.87
C LEU A 218 -6.81 -36.08 15.23
N LEU A 219 -5.94 -35.79 14.27
CA LEU A 219 -5.07 -36.76 13.61
C LEU A 219 -4.04 -37.36 14.57
N THR A 220 -3.40 -36.53 15.40
CA THR A 220 -2.45 -37.02 16.41
C THR A 220 -3.16 -37.89 17.44
N THR A 221 -4.33 -37.49 17.94
CA THR A 221 -5.07 -38.29 18.93
C THR A 221 -5.59 -39.61 18.34
N THR A 222 -6.22 -39.56 17.16
CA THR A 222 -6.88 -40.72 16.55
C THR A 222 -5.86 -41.66 15.90
N GLY A 223 -4.93 -41.11 15.12
CA GLY A 223 -3.88 -41.87 14.45
C GLY A 223 -2.99 -42.58 15.45
N LEU A 224 -2.60 -41.91 16.53
CA LEU A 224 -1.76 -42.53 17.55
C LEU A 224 -2.50 -43.60 18.35
N ARG A 225 -3.82 -43.44 18.60
CA ARG A 225 -4.65 -44.51 19.18
C ARG A 225 -4.72 -45.72 18.25
N HIS A 226 -4.91 -45.51 16.96
CA HIS A 226 -4.94 -46.58 15.97
C HIS A 226 -3.59 -47.33 15.91
N PHE A 227 -2.48 -46.59 15.79
CA PHE A 227 -1.14 -47.16 15.72
C PHE A 227 -0.72 -47.86 17.02
N SER A 228 -1.05 -47.30 18.19
CA SER A 228 -0.78 -47.94 19.47
C SER A 228 -1.54 -49.27 19.60
N ARG A 229 -2.80 -49.32 19.16
CA ARG A 229 -3.57 -50.57 19.16
C ARG A 229 -2.95 -51.60 18.22
N LYS A 230 -2.67 -51.22 16.97
CA LYS A 230 -2.17 -52.12 15.93
C LYS A 230 -0.75 -52.65 16.20
N TYR A 231 0.15 -51.80 16.67
CA TYR A 231 1.57 -52.13 16.80
C TYR A 231 2.02 -52.49 18.21
N VAL A 232 1.23 -52.20 19.25
CA VAL A 232 1.61 -52.51 20.64
C VAL A 232 0.58 -53.41 21.31
N VAL A 233 -0.69 -53.02 21.33
CA VAL A 233 -1.71 -53.77 22.08
C VAL A 233 -1.99 -55.13 21.43
N GLU A 234 -2.26 -55.16 20.12
CA GLU A 234 -2.63 -56.38 19.41
C GLU A 234 -1.52 -57.44 19.40
N PRO A 235 -0.22 -57.11 19.18
CA PRO A 235 0.86 -58.08 19.32
C PRO A 235 1.00 -58.61 20.75
N ILE A 236 0.84 -57.76 21.78
CA ILE A 236 0.88 -58.19 23.19
C ILE A 236 -0.28 -59.12 23.50
N GLU A 237 -1.49 -58.82 23.04
CA GLU A 237 -2.66 -59.69 23.20
C GLU A 237 -2.45 -61.05 22.52
N ARG A 238 -1.87 -61.05 21.30
CA ARG A 238 -1.51 -62.30 20.59
C ARG A 238 -0.48 -63.10 21.37
N LEU A 239 0.60 -62.48 21.83
CA LEU A 239 1.64 -63.14 22.63
C LEU A 239 1.08 -63.71 23.93
N ASN A 240 0.23 -62.95 24.63
CA ASN A 240 -0.36 -63.38 25.89
C ASN A 240 -1.33 -64.55 25.69
N ARG A 241 -2.12 -64.50 24.60
CA ARG A 241 -2.99 -65.62 24.21
C ARG A 241 -2.20 -66.87 23.84
N GLN A 242 -1.13 -66.73 23.05
CA GLN A 242 -0.25 -67.85 22.71
C GLN A 242 0.41 -68.45 23.96
N ALA A 243 0.91 -67.62 24.88
CA ALA A 243 1.47 -68.07 26.15
C ALA A 243 0.43 -68.85 26.99
N GLN A 244 -0.81 -68.40 26.98
CA GLN A 244 -1.90 -69.09 27.68
C GLN A 244 -2.28 -70.41 27.01
N GLU A 245 -2.36 -70.47 25.68
CA GLU A 245 -2.55 -71.71 24.91
C GLU A 245 -1.42 -72.73 25.14
N ILE A 246 -0.17 -72.26 25.30
CA ILE A 246 0.98 -73.11 25.69
C ILE A 246 0.80 -73.65 27.11
N MET A 247 0.41 -72.80 28.06
CA MET A 247 0.20 -73.17 29.45
C MET A 247 -0.95 -74.18 29.62
N GLU A 248 -2.01 -74.03 28.84
CA GLU A 248 -3.18 -74.92 28.82
C GLU A 248 -2.94 -76.22 28.02
N GLY A 249 -1.77 -76.35 27.37
CA GLY A 249 -1.36 -77.56 26.64
C GLY A 249 -2.08 -77.77 25.30
N THR A 250 -2.80 -76.75 24.81
CA THR A 250 -3.60 -76.79 23.58
C THR A 250 -2.90 -76.14 22.38
N PHE A 251 -1.65 -75.72 22.54
CA PHE A 251 -0.91 -75.02 21.49
C PHE A 251 -0.60 -75.92 20.28
N GLN A 252 -1.06 -75.51 19.09
CA GLN A 252 -0.86 -76.22 17.81
C GLN A 252 -0.11 -75.36 16.77
N GLY A 253 0.68 -74.36 17.19
CA GLY A 253 1.37 -73.45 16.26
C GLY A 253 2.75 -73.95 15.79
N GLU A 254 3.07 -73.72 14.51
CA GLU A 254 4.42 -73.89 13.97
C GLU A 254 5.33 -72.72 14.43
N VAL A 255 6.49 -73.07 14.98
CA VAL A 255 7.54 -72.11 15.32
C VAL A 255 8.39 -71.92 14.05
N GLU A 256 8.15 -70.85 13.30
CA GLU A 256 9.11 -70.39 12.30
C GLU A 256 10.30 -69.76 13.03
N VAL A 257 11.46 -70.41 12.90
CA VAL A 257 12.75 -69.94 13.41
C VAL A 257 13.50 -69.34 12.22
N ASP A 258 13.56 -68.02 12.18
CA ASP A 258 14.59 -67.27 11.43
C ASP A 258 15.71 -66.84 12.38
#